data_AF-A0AA35TQY7-F1
#
_entry.id   AF-A0AA35TQY7-F1
#
_cell.length_a   1.000
_cell.length_b   1.000
_cell.length_c   1.000
_cell.angle_alpha   90.00
_cell.angle_beta   90.00
_cell.angle_gamma   90.00
#
_symmetry.space_group_name_H-M   'P 1'
#
loop_
_entity.id
_entity.type
_entity.pdbx_description
1 polymer ?
#
loop_
_entity_poly.entity_id
_entity_poly.type
_entity_poly.pdbx_seq_one_letter_code
_entity_poly.pdbx_strand_id
1 'polypeptide(L)'
;MFHLTNNLDTKTFHRRLNLYQYLHYTSSHPEKTFRAVIKGECIRYVRTNTTYETYAATLVNFQKRLLKRNYPKNLVDKTFASVQFSNRSRYLTRRQLKPCSHPPPLYKLLPPPQFKALKEIVLQDYTGLKYQPPRFVALRHPTLYNQLVRSAIELTDNQLIEAALSLDDAPQQPVQPAALPRLRRSKMGITNCRQPRCVTCKVHLNTSTSFKSAYPANKTVYYIRHSFTCESTNIVYLITCTKCKKQYVGCTTQSLTYRINHHRSSIIAIIHLQTFNLQDHDITNLKVQPIDTTEDVNDLHNLEKYWIASLSTLVPFGLNVSY
;
A
#
# COMPACT_ATOMS: atom_id res chain seq x y z
N MET A 1 -6.02 3.01 32.24
CA MET A 1 -6.70 2.95 33.55
C MET A 1 -7.13 4.37 33.92
N PHE A 2 -8.11 4.56 34.79
CA PHE A 2 -8.75 5.86 35.07
C PHE A 2 -8.34 6.36 36.47
N HIS A 3 -7.07 6.62 36.72
CA HIS A 3 -6.55 6.76 38.08
C HIS A 3 -6.68 8.15 38.70
N LEU A 4 -6.92 9.22 37.92
CA LEU A 4 -6.87 10.58 38.47
C LEU A 4 -8.01 11.54 38.08
N THR A 5 -8.74 11.32 36.97
CA THR A 5 -9.71 12.32 36.46
C THR A 5 -11.04 11.76 35.95
N ASN A 6 -11.41 10.52 36.30
CA ASN A 6 -12.52 9.79 35.63
C ASN A 6 -12.42 9.74 34.10
N ASN A 7 -11.27 10.14 33.54
CA ASN A 7 -10.93 10.08 32.13
C ASN A 7 -9.83 9.04 31.89
N LEU A 8 -9.74 8.55 30.66
CA LEU A 8 -8.80 7.50 30.29
C LEU A 8 -7.35 8.00 30.39
N ASP A 9 -6.56 7.45 31.32
CA ASP A 9 -5.14 7.73 31.37
C ASP A 9 -4.39 6.93 30.30
N THR A 10 -3.51 7.63 29.59
CA THR A 10 -2.68 7.09 28.52
C THR A 10 -1.21 7.20 28.93
N LYS A 11 -0.42 6.20 28.52
CA LYS A 11 1.03 6.21 28.65
C LYS A 11 1.67 5.88 27.32
N THR A 12 2.90 6.34 27.10
CA THR A 12 3.65 5.99 25.89
C THR A 12 3.86 4.47 25.83
N PHE A 13 3.31 3.83 24.80
CA PHE A 13 3.59 2.43 24.53
C PHE A 13 4.89 2.29 23.73
N HIS A 14 5.75 1.40 24.20
CA HIS A 14 7.02 1.06 23.58
C HIS A 14 6.96 -0.38 23.07
N ARG A 15 7.00 -0.56 21.74
CA ARG A 15 7.06 -1.91 21.15
C ARG A 15 8.29 -2.66 21.68
N ARG A 16 8.12 -3.92 22.08
CA ARG A 16 9.19 -4.78 22.64
C ARG A 16 10.40 -4.90 21.69
N LEU A 17 10.16 -4.92 20.39
CA LEU A 17 11.19 -5.05 19.34
C LEU A 17 11.72 -3.69 18.82
N ASN A 18 11.39 -2.57 19.47
CA ASN A 18 11.86 -1.27 19.02
C ASN A 18 13.36 -1.11 19.31
N LEU A 19 14.16 -0.98 18.24
CA LEU A 19 15.61 -0.82 18.32
C LEU A 19 16.06 0.60 18.69
N TYR A 20 15.16 1.58 18.70
CA TYR A 20 15.44 2.98 19.01
C TYR A 20 16.60 3.55 18.18
N GLN A 21 16.46 3.46 16.86
CA GLN A 21 17.46 3.92 15.88
C GLN A 21 17.51 5.45 15.76
N TYR A 22 17.81 6.16 16.84
CA TYR A 22 18.07 7.60 16.81
C TYR A 22 19.31 7.92 15.99
N LEU A 23 19.33 9.06 15.32
CA LEU A 23 20.48 9.52 14.54
C LEU A 23 21.76 9.50 15.39
N HIS A 24 22.89 9.03 14.88
CA HIS A 24 24.14 9.08 15.65
C HIS A 24 24.70 10.50 15.69
N TYR A 25 25.19 11.00 16.83
CA TYR A 25 25.59 12.42 16.94
C TYR A 25 26.75 12.81 16.01
N THR A 26 27.66 11.88 15.71
CA THR A 26 28.78 12.12 14.78
C THR A 26 28.41 12.09 13.30
N SER A 27 27.13 11.90 12.97
CA SER A 27 26.68 11.95 11.57
C SER A 27 26.74 13.38 11.03
N SER A 28 26.86 13.53 9.70
CA SER A 28 27.05 14.81 8.99
C SER A 28 25.80 15.70 8.92
N HIS A 29 25.00 15.74 9.99
CA HIS A 29 23.82 16.59 10.07
C HIS A 29 24.09 17.87 10.87
N PRO A 30 23.45 19.00 10.52
CA PRO A 30 23.53 20.21 11.32
C PRO A 30 22.99 20.02 12.75
N GLU A 31 23.57 20.72 13.73
CA GLU A 31 23.17 20.63 15.15
C GLU A 31 21.67 20.90 15.39
N LYS A 32 21.09 21.80 14.59
CA LYS A 32 19.64 22.11 14.61
C LYS A 32 18.76 20.88 14.36
N THR A 33 19.23 19.93 13.55
CA THR A 33 18.49 18.71 13.23
C THR A 33 18.40 17.80 14.45
N PHE A 34 19.51 17.62 15.17
CA PHE A 34 19.53 16.85 16.42
C PHE A 34 18.62 17.46 17.48
N ARG A 35 18.67 18.78 17.67
CA ARG A 35 17.75 19.50 18.56
C ARG A 35 16.29 19.29 18.17
N ALA A 36 15.98 19.36 16.88
CA ALA A 36 14.61 19.18 16.38
C ALA A 36 14.08 17.76 16.67
N VAL A 37 14.90 16.73 16.47
CA VAL A 37 14.54 15.33 16.79
C VAL A 37 14.24 15.18 18.27
N ILE A 38 15.14 15.65 19.14
CA ILE A 38 14.96 15.57 20.59
C ILE A 38 13.69 16.31 21.02
N LYS A 39 13.53 17.55 20.56
CA LYS A 39 12.37 18.39 20.89
C LYS A 39 11.05 17.77 20.44
N GLY A 40 11.01 17.22 19.22
CA GLY A 40 9.82 16.56 18.67
C GLY A 40 9.40 15.36 19.50
N GLU A 41 10.35 14.54 19.91
CA GLU A 41 10.11 13.38 20.78
C GLU A 41 9.65 13.79 22.19
N CYS A 42 10.25 14.81 22.79
CA CYS A 42 9.77 15.36 24.07
C CYS A 42 8.31 15.83 23.97
N ILE A 43 7.96 16.58 22.93
CA ILE A 43 6.56 17.02 22.70
C ILE A 43 5.64 15.82 22.52
N ARG A 44 6.08 14.78 21.80
CA ARG A 44 5.31 13.53 21.65
C ARG A 44 5.06 12.86 22.99
N TYR A 45 6.06 12.78 23.87
CA TYR A 45 5.91 12.21 25.20
C TYR A 45 5.00 13.04 26.11
N VAL A 46 5.02 14.37 26.01
CA VAL A 46 4.05 15.22 26.74
C VAL A 46 2.61 14.93 26.28
N ARG A 47 2.40 14.72 24.98
CA ARG A 47 1.05 14.45 24.45
C ARG A 47 0.52 13.07 24.83
N THR A 48 1.38 12.06 24.79
CA THR A 48 1.01 10.63 24.93
C THR A 48 1.03 10.10 26.36
N ASN A 49 1.55 10.86 27.32
CA ASN A 49 1.44 10.55 28.74
C ASN A 49 0.45 11.50 29.40
N THR A 50 -0.46 10.95 30.22
CA THR A 50 -1.42 11.75 30.97
C THR A 50 -0.81 12.30 32.27
N THR A 51 0.09 11.55 32.92
CA THR A 51 0.68 11.92 34.22
C THR A 51 2.15 12.34 34.08
N TYR A 52 2.63 13.16 35.02
CA TYR A 52 4.02 13.64 35.01
C TYR A 52 5.01 12.51 35.32
N GLU A 53 4.66 11.58 36.19
CA GLU A 53 5.51 10.48 36.63
C GLU A 53 5.83 9.54 35.45
N THR A 54 4.82 9.21 34.64
CA THR A 54 4.99 8.38 33.44
C THR A 54 5.78 9.08 32.35
N TYR A 55 5.58 10.39 32.19
CA TYR A 55 6.39 11.24 31.33
C TYR A 55 7.87 11.27 31.77
N ALA A 56 8.14 11.51 33.06
CA ALA A 56 9.47 11.58 33.63
C ALA A 56 10.22 10.24 33.47
N ALA A 57 9.56 9.11 33.76
CA ALA A 57 10.13 7.78 33.53
C ALA A 57 10.48 7.54 32.05
N THR A 58 9.63 8.00 31.14
CA THR A 58 9.87 7.90 29.69
C THR A 58 11.07 8.76 29.26
N LEU A 59 11.20 9.98 29.81
CA LEU A 59 12.34 10.86 29.55
C LEU A 59 13.67 10.28 30.03
N VAL A 60 13.71 9.66 31.21
CA VAL A 60 14.93 9.01 31.73
C VAL A 60 15.40 7.92 30.76
N ASN A 61 14.48 7.08 30.27
CA ASN A 61 14.81 6.06 29.29
C ASN A 61 15.23 6.66 27.94
N PHE A 62 14.63 7.78 27.53
CA PHE A 62 15.01 8.48 26.31
C PHE A 62 16.42 9.08 26.41
N GLN A 63 16.76 9.72 27.53
CA GLN A 63 18.09 10.27 27.81
C GLN A 63 19.16 9.17 27.73
N LYS A 64 18.93 8.02 28.37
CA LYS A 64 19.84 6.86 28.29
C LYS A 64 20.11 6.42 26.84
N ARG A 65 19.07 6.39 26.00
CA ARG A 65 19.20 6.01 24.58
C ARG A 65 19.96 7.05 23.76
N LEU A 66 19.79 8.34 24.02
CA LEU A 66 20.54 9.42 23.37
C LEU A 66 22.02 9.40 23.77
N LEU A 67 22.32 9.22 25.06
CA LEU A 67 23.70 9.12 25.54
C LEU A 67 24.43 7.93 24.90
N LYS A 68 23.74 6.79 24.73
CA LYS A 68 24.27 5.63 23.99
C LYS A 68 24.60 5.92 22.51
N ARG A 69 24.01 6.97 21.92
CA ARG A 69 24.25 7.44 20.54
C ARG A 69 25.23 8.63 20.48
N ASN A 70 25.97 8.86 21.57
CA ASN A 70 26.99 9.89 21.70
C ASN A 70 26.46 11.33 21.63
N TYR A 71 25.20 11.56 21.99
CA TYR A 71 24.69 12.93 22.12
C TYR A 71 25.32 13.63 23.33
N PRO A 72 25.80 14.88 23.20
CA PRO A 72 26.32 15.64 24.33
C PRO A 72 25.23 15.88 25.38
N LYS A 73 25.53 15.56 26.64
CA LYS A 73 24.58 15.73 27.76
C LYS A 73 24.02 17.15 27.85
N ASN A 74 24.90 18.16 27.71
CA ASN A 74 24.51 19.57 27.71
C ASN A 74 23.46 19.91 26.63
N LEU A 75 23.56 19.30 25.44
CA LEU A 75 22.59 19.53 24.36
C LEU A 75 21.23 18.92 24.70
N VAL A 76 21.25 17.69 25.23
CA VAL A 76 20.03 16.97 25.63
C VAL A 76 19.32 17.72 26.74
N ASP A 77 20.02 18.10 27.80
CA ASP A 77 19.45 18.76 28.97
C ASP A 77 18.88 20.15 28.60
N LYS A 78 19.61 20.95 27.80
CA LYS A 78 19.11 22.22 27.26
C LYS A 78 17.82 22.03 26.44
N THR A 79 17.77 20.97 25.64
CA THR A 79 16.59 20.70 24.80
C THR A 79 15.41 20.20 25.64
N PHE A 80 15.65 19.38 26.66
CA PHE A 80 14.63 18.92 27.59
C PHE A 80 14.04 20.09 28.39
N ALA A 81 14.87 21.01 28.88
CA ALA A 81 14.40 22.21 29.59
C ALA A 81 13.48 23.09 28.73
N SER A 82 13.62 23.04 27.39
CA SER A 82 12.76 23.78 26.46
C SER A 82 11.33 23.23 26.32
N VAL A 83 11.07 22.00 26.78
CA VAL A 83 9.77 21.34 26.68
C VAL A 83 9.27 20.95 28.07
N GLN A 84 8.31 21.73 28.58
CA GLN A 84 7.75 21.56 29.92
C GLN A 84 6.42 20.80 29.88
N PHE A 85 6.23 19.84 30.79
CA PHE A 85 4.99 19.06 30.87
C PHE A 85 3.77 19.91 31.25
N SER A 86 3.97 20.98 32.04
CA SER A 86 2.92 21.94 32.39
C SER A 86 2.22 22.56 31.17
N ASN A 87 2.92 22.66 30.03
CA ASN A 87 2.38 23.17 28.77
C ASN A 87 1.61 22.10 27.96
N ARG A 88 1.22 20.98 28.55
CA ARG A 88 0.55 19.86 27.86
C ARG A 88 -0.69 20.29 27.09
N SER A 89 -1.54 21.14 27.67
CA SER A 89 -2.73 21.68 27.02
C SER A 89 -2.39 22.33 25.68
N ARG A 90 -1.33 23.15 25.63
CA ARG A 90 -0.84 23.79 24.41
C ARG A 90 -0.35 22.80 23.35
N TYR A 91 0.28 21.70 23.74
CA TYR A 91 0.77 20.69 22.79
C TYR A 91 -0.33 19.78 22.24
N LEU A 92 -1.47 19.68 22.93
CA LEU A 92 -2.65 18.96 22.46
C LEU A 92 -3.48 19.79 21.47
N THR A 93 -3.52 21.12 21.65
CA THR A 93 -4.26 22.00 20.75
C THR A 93 -3.68 21.96 19.34
N ARG A 94 -4.51 21.60 18.36
CA ARG A 94 -4.13 21.66 16.96
C ARG A 94 -3.92 23.12 16.57
N ARG A 95 -2.68 23.49 16.24
CA ARG A 95 -2.37 24.83 15.77
C ARG A 95 -3.03 25.05 14.42
N GLN A 96 -3.92 26.04 14.32
CA GLN A 96 -4.41 26.50 13.03
C GLN A 96 -3.21 27.04 12.23
N LEU A 97 -2.99 26.48 11.05
CA LEU A 97 -1.93 26.95 10.16
C LEU A 97 -2.29 28.38 9.75
N LYS A 98 -1.35 29.33 9.92
CA LYS A 98 -1.52 30.63 9.28
C LYS A 98 -1.61 30.39 7.77
N PRO A 99 -2.57 30.98 7.05
CA PRO A 99 -2.54 30.93 5.59
C PRO A 99 -1.19 31.48 5.13
N CYS A 100 -0.46 30.71 4.32
CA CYS A 100 0.78 31.22 3.73
C CYS A 100 0.40 32.40 2.83
N SER A 101 0.96 33.58 3.12
CA SER A 101 0.85 34.77 2.25
C SER A 101 1.60 34.58 0.94
N HIS A 102 2.54 33.63 0.90
CA HIS A 102 3.23 33.25 -0.32
C HIS A 102 2.39 32.21 -1.06
N PRO A 103 2.14 32.41 -2.37
CA PRO A 103 1.59 31.36 -3.18
C PRO A 103 2.50 30.13 -3.06
N PRO A 104 1.94 28.91 -3.07
CA PRO A 104 2.75 27.69 -3.07
C PRO A 104 3.80 27.80 -4.20
N PRO A 105 5.02 27.29 -3.99
CA PRO A 105 6.04 27.33 -5.02
C PRO A 105 5.47 26.69 -6.29
N LEU A 106 5.32 27.51 -7.33
CA LEU A 106 4.79 27.09 -8.61
C LEU A 106 5.90 26.28 -9.27
N TYR A 107 5.81 24.95 -9.17
CA TYR A 107 6.70 24.06 -9.91
C TYR A 107 6.42 24.30 -11.39
N LYS A 108 7.25 25.15 -12.02
CA LYS A 108 7.17 25.44 -13.44
C LYS A 108 7.65 24.18 -14.16
N LEU A 109 6.72 23.28 -14.45
CA LEU A 109 6.93 22.17 -15.39
C LEU A 109 7.02 22.77 -16.79
N LEU A 110 8.11 23.50 -17.07
CA LEU A 110 8.42 23.93 -18.42
C LEU A 110 8.86 22.69 -19.19
N PRO A 111 8.18 22.34 -20.30
CA PRO A 111 8.70 21.35 -21.22
C PRO A 111 10.11 21.78 -21.69
N PRO A 112 11.02 20.83 -21.95
CA PRO A 112 12.31 21.13 -22.56
C PRO A 112 12.18 21.99 -23.82
N PRO A 113 13.19 22.80 -24.20
CA PRO A 113 13.12 23.79 -25.28
C PRO A 113 12.65 23.24 -26.63
N GLN A 114 12.89 21.95 -26.87
CA GLN A 114 12.49 21.20 -28.06
C GLN A 114 10.98 21.00 -28.24
N PHE A 115 10.16 21.18 -27.19
CA PHE A 115 8.71 20.98 -27.22
C PHE A 115 7.93 22.30 -27.20
N LYS A 116 8.25 23.20 -28.13
CA LYS A 116 7.70 24.56 -28.19
C LYS A 116 6.17 24.58 -28.38
N ALA A 117 5.64 23.71 -29.24
CA ALA A 117 4.19 23.56 -29.45
C ALA A 117 3.46 23.07 -28.18
N LEU A 118 4.08 22.15 -27.43
CA LEU A 118 3.54 21.64 -26.16
C LEU A 118 3.55 22.72 -25.08
N LYS A 119 4.60 23.55 -25.06
CA LYS A 119 4.69 24.72 -24.18
C LYS A 119 3.60 25.76 -24.49
N GLU A 120 3.29 25.99 -25.78
CA GLU A 120 2.23 26.92 -26.20
C GLU A 120 0.84 26.41 -25.77
N ILE A 121 0.54 25.13 -25.98
CA ILE A 121 -0.72 24.50 -25.54
C ILE A 121 -0.85 24.57 -24.01
N VAL A 122 0.20 24.16 -23.28
CA VAL A 122 0.19 24.17 -21.81
C VAL A 122 0.02 25.58 -21.26
N LEU A 123 0.59 26.61 -21.90
CA LEU A 123 0.44 28.01 -21.48
C LEU A 123 -0.93 28.61 -21.83
N GLN A 124 -1.55 28.20 -22.95
CA GLN A 124 -2.91 28.61 -23.32
C GLN A 124 -3.95 28.03 -22.34
N ASP A 125 -3.80 26.75 -21.97
CA ASP A 125 -4.74 26.04 -21.08
C ASP A 125 -4.48 26.29 -19.57
N TYR A 126 -3.33 26.86 -19.21
CA TYR A 126 -2.93 27.06 -17.81
C TYR A 126 -3.82 28.02 -17.02
N THR A 127 -4.61 28.85 -17.69
CA THR A 127 -5.46 29.85 -17.05
C THR A 127 -6.62 29.23 -16.25
N GLY A 128 -6.99 27.96 -16.50
CA GLY A 128 -8.17 27.31 -15.91
C GLY A 128 -7.91 26.28 -14.80
N LEU A 129 -6.67 25.82 -14.59
CA LEU A 129 -6.40 24.69 -13.69
C LEU A 129 -6.10 25.15 -12.25
N LYS A 130 -7.15 25.27 -11.43
CA LYS A 130 -7.01 25.37 -9.96
C LYS A 130 -6.46 24.05 -9.39
N TYR A 131 -5.16 24.02 -9.11
CA TYR A 131 -4.47 22.85 -8.55
C TYR A 131 -4.78 22.70 -7.04
N GLN A 132 -5.34 21.56 -6.62
CA GLN A 132 -5.33 21.13 -5.22
C GLN A 132 -4.10 20.23 -4.97
N PRO A 133 -3.29 20.46 -3.92
CA PRO A 133 -2.09 19.66 -3.70
C PRO A 133 -2.43 18.27 -3.12
N PRO A 134 -1.73 17.20 -3.54
CA PRO A 134 -1.95 15.87 -2.98
C PRO A 134 -1.33 15.76 -1.57
N ARG A 135 -1.98 14.98 -0.71
CA ARG A 135 -1.45 14.56 0.60
C ARG A 135 -0.41 13.46 0.40
N PHE A 136 0.83 13.69 0.82
CA PHE A 136 1.90 12.69 0.76
C PHE A 136 1.71 11.55 1.78
N VAL A 137 2.03 10.31 1.37
CA VAL A 137 2.15 9.09 2.21
C VAL A 137 3.53 8.47 1.97
N ALA A 138 4.24 8.08 3.03
CA ALA A 138 5.56 7.46 2.96
C ALA A 138 5.48 5.99 2.50
N LEU A 139 6.36 5.59 1.58
CA LEU A 139 6.33 4.28 0.93
C LEU A 139 6.97 3.18 1.81
N ARG A 140 6.16 2.20 2.24
CA ARG A 140 6.62 0.85 2.61
C ARG A 140 7.18 0.15 1.36
N HIS A 141 8.13 -0.77 1.51
CA HIS A 141 8.60 -1.60 0.39
C HIS A 141 7.41 -2.24 -0.33
N PRO A 142 7.21 -1.98 -1.63
CA PRO A 142 5.99 -2.41 -2.31
C PRO A 142 6.13 -3.87 -2.75
N THR A 143 5.32 -4.75 -2.16
CA THR A 143 4.99 -6.04 -2.77
C THR A 143 4.03 -5.80 -3.95
N LEU A 144 3.95 -6.73 -4.91
CA LEU A 144 2.95 -6.69 -6.00
C LEU A 144 1.54 -6.47 -5.44
N TYR A 145 1.21 -7.01 -4.26
CA TYR A 145 -0.03 -6.72 -3.56
C TYR A 145 -0.26 -5.22 -3.26
N ASN A 146 0.71 -4.52 -2.65
CA ASN A 146 0.63 -3.07 -2.36
C ASN A 146 0.51 -2.22 -3.64
N GLN A 147 0.88 -2.79 -4.79
CA GLN A 147 0.83 -2.16 -6.10
C GLN A 147 -0.49 -2.43 -6.83
N LEU A 148 -1.09 -3.61 -6.61
CA LEU A 148 -2.31 -4.04 -7.28
C LEU A 148 -3.57 -3.62 -6.48
N VAL A 149 -3.55 -3.71 -5.15
CA VAL A 149 -4.69 -3.34 -4.29
C VAL A 149 -4.48 -1.93 -3.75
N ARG A 150 -4.92 -0.92 -4.50
CA ARG A 150 -5.02 0.49 -4.05
C ARG A 150 -6.44 0.86 -3.60
N SER A 151 -7.18 -0.07 -2.99
CA SER A 151 -8.51 0.19 -2.44
C SER A 151 -8.50 0.16 -0.90
N ALA A 152 -8.27 1.34 -0.34
CA ALA A 152 -9.03 1.92 0.78
C ALA A 152 -9.06 1.30 2.19
N ILE A 153 -8.27 0.28 2.56
CA ILE A 153 -8.26 -0.18 3.97
C ILE A 153 -6.82 -0.31 4.51
N GLU A 154 -6.46 0.59 5.42
CA GLU A 154 -5.32 0.42 6.32
C GLU A 154 -5.68 -0.65 7.37
N LEU A 155 -5.55 -1.92 7.01
CA LEU A 155 -5.59 -2.98 8.02
C LEU A 155 -4.34 -2.84 8.90
N THR A 156 -4.55 -2.67 10.20
CA THR A 156 -3.46 -2.53 11.17
C THR A 156 -2.83 -3.90 11.43
N ASP A 157 -1.52 -3.94 11.67
CA ASP A 157 -0.71 -5.16 11.80
C ASP A 157 -1.27 -6.18 12.83
N ASN A 158 -2.15 -5.75 13.73
CA ASN A 158 -2.79 -6.61 14.74
C ASN A 158 -3.93 -7.47 14.16
N GLN A 159 -4.65 -7.00 13.14
CA GLN A 159 -5.74 -7.76 12.51
C GLN A 159 -5.23 -8.92 11.64
N LEU A 160 -3.99 -8.81 11.15
CA LEU A 160 -3.32 -9.90 10.43
C LEU A 160 -2.85 -11.03 11.37
N ILE A 161 -2.52 -10.70 12.62
CA ILE A 161 -2.08 -11.67 13.63
C ILE A 161 -3.27 -12.47 14.17
N GLU A 162 -4.39 -11.80 14.44
CA GLU A 162 -5.62 -12.48 14.86
C GLU A 162 -6.21 -13.36 13.73
N ALA A 163 -6.16 -12.91 12.47
CA ALA A 163 -6.60 -13.74 11.34
C ALA A 163 -5.70 -14.97 11.08
N ALA A 164 -4.40 -14.89 11.40
CA ALA A 164 -3.47 -16.01 11.27
C ALA A 164 -3.61 -17.05 12.40
N LEU A 165 -4.04 -16.63 13.59
CA LEU A 165 -4.21 -17.50 14.76
C LEU A 165 -5.55 -18.25 14.79
N SER A 166 -6.52 -17.85 13.97
CA SER A 166 -7.83 -18.50 13.86
C SER A 166 -7.88 -19.64 12.83
N LEU A 167 -6.74 -20.00 12.23
CA LEU A 167 -6.65 -21.02 11.17
C LEU A 167 -6.51 -22.46 11.70
N ASP A 168 -6.40 -22.66 13.01
CA ASP A 168 -6.10 -23.97 13.59
C ASP A 168 -7.33 -24.81 13.97
N ASP A 169 -8.57 -24.29 13.88
CA ASP A 169 -9.78 -25.02 14.31
C ASP A 169 -10.97 -24.92 13.33
N ALA A 170 -10.76 -25.21 12.05
CA ALA A 170 -11.88 -25.37 11.09
C ALA A 170 -11.97 -26.81 10.55
N PRO A 171 -13.13 -27.50 10.65
CA PRO A 171 -13.27 -28.90 10.28
C PRO A 171 -13.04 -29.11 8.78
N GLN A 172 -12.13 -30.03 8.44
CA GLN A 172 -11.92 -30.51 7.08
C GLN A 172 -13.07 -31.42 6.67
N GLN A 173 -13.98 -30.92 5.83
CA GLN A 173 -14.70 -31.78 4.89
C GLN A 173 -14.72 -31.15 3.48
N PRO A 174 -14.42 -31.93 2.43
CA PRO A 174 -14.45 -31.45 1.05
C PRO A 174 -15.90 -31.29 0.59
N VAL A 175 -16.38 -30.04 0.52
CA VAL A 175 -17.69 -29.74 -0.07
C VAL A 175 -17.56 -29.86 -1.59
N GLN A 176 -18.24 -30.85 -2.17
CA GLN A 176 -18.36 -30.99 -3.62
C GLN A 176 -19.28 -29.88 -4.17
N PRO A 177 -18.89 -29.16 -5.24
CA PRO A 177 -19.71 -28.06 -5.76
C PRO A 177 -20.98 -28.59 -6.43
N ALA A 178 -22.13 -28.06 -6.02
CA ALA A 178 -23.41 -28.29 -6.67
C ALA A 178 -23.36 -27.80 -8.13
N ALA A 179 -23.85 -28.62 -9.05
CA ALA A 179 -23.84 -28.32 -10.48
C ALA A 179 -24.74 -27.11 -10.78
N LEU A 180 -24.12 -26.00 -11.20
CA LEU A 180 -24.81 -24.79 -11.67
C LEU A 180 -25.46 -25.02 -13.05
N PRO A 181 -26.58 -24.33 -13.34
CA PRO A 181 -27.41 -24.61 -14.50
C PRO A 181 -26.68 -24.29 -15.81
N ARG A 182 -26.80 -25.21 -16.78
CA ARG A 182 -26.23 -25.08 -18.13
C ARG A 182 -26.94 -23.95 -18.90
N LEU A 183 -26.32 -22.78 -18.96
CA LEU A 183 -26.72 -21.71 -19.89
C LEU A 183 -26.07 -21.91 -21.28
N ARG A 184 -26.81 -21.48 -22.30
CA ARG A 184 -26.62 -21.74 -23.74
C ARG A 184 -25.22 -21.40 -24.26
N ARG A 185 -24.76 -22.21 -25.23
CA ARG A 185 -23.46 -22.12 -25.94
C ARG A 185 -23.24 -20.76 -26.63
N SER A 186 -22.78 -19.76 -25.90
CA SER A 186 -22.04 -18.63 -26.47
C SER A 186 -20.60 -19.08 -26.76
N LYS A 187 -19.89 -18.41 -27.69
CA LYS A 187 -18.47 -18.72 -27.96
C LYS A 187 -17.65 -18.48 -26.70
N MET A 188 -17.36 -19.55 -25.96
CA MET A 188 -16.56 -19.51 -24.74
C MET A 188 -15.08 -19.24 -25.05
N GLY A 189 -14.42 -18.52 -24.15
CA GLY A 189 -12.99 -18.27 -24.24
C GLY A 189 -12.63 -16.78 -24.27
N ILE A 190 -11.34 -16.52 -24.45
CA ILE A 190 -10.76 -15.19 -24.29
C ILE A 190 -10.31 -14.69 -25.66
N THR A 191 -10.81 -13.53 -26.09
CA THR A 191 -10.51 -12.95 -27.40
C THR A 191 -9.94 -11.54 -27.28
N ASN A 192 -9.11 -11.17 -28.25
CA ASN A 192 -8.54 -9.83 -28.31
C ASN A 192 -9.60 -8.80 -28.73
N CYS A 193 -9.54 -7.59 -28.20
CA CYS A 193 -10.46 -6.48 -28.54
C CYS A 193 -10.21 -5.85 -29.93
N ARG A 194 -9.41 -6.49 -30.79
CA ARG A 194 -9.07 -6.09 -32.18
C ARG A 194 -8.45 -4.71 -32.37
N GLN A 195 -8.29 -3.94 -31.30
CA GLN A 195 -7.62 -2.64 -31.31
C GLN A 195 -6.13 -2.79 -31.63
N PRO A 196 -5.60 -2.14 -32.69
CA PRO A 196 -4.26 -2.37 -33.20
C PRO A 196 -3.15 -1.90 -32.24
N ARG A 197 -3.47 -1.07 -31.24
CA ARG A 197 -2.52 -0.55 -30.25
C ARG A 197 -2.81 -1.02 -28.82
N CYS A 198 -3.69 -2.00 -28.62
CA CYS A 198 -4.01 -2.47 -27.27
C CYS A 198 -2.83 -3.24 -26.66
N VAL A 199 -2.13 -2.59 -25.72
CA VAL A 199 -0.97 -3.16 -25.02
C VAL A 199 -1.37 -4.36 -24.17
N THR A 200 -2.54 -4.32 -23.52
CA THR A 200 -3.06 -5.45 -22.74
C THR A 200 -3.18 -6.70 -23.60
N CYS A 201 -3.82 -6.63 -24.77
CA CYS A 201 -3.92 -7.76 -25.68
C CYS A 201 -2.56 -8.24 -26.19
N LYS A 202 -1.69 -7.33 -26.60
CA LYS A 202 -0.41 -7.68 -27.23
C LYS A 202 0.61 -8.25 -26.26
N VAL A 203 0.69 -7.68 -25.06
CA VAL A 203 1.80 -7.92 -24.13
C VAL A 203 1.37 -8.82 -22.98
N HIS A 204 0.15 -8.68 -22.45
CA HIS A 204 -0.23 -9.30 -21.18
C HIS A 204 -1.28 -10.38 -21.29
N LEU A 205 -2.22 -10.27 -22.22
CA LEU A 205 -3.38 -11.15 -22.26
C LEU A 205 -2.97 -12.58 -22.60
N ASN A 206 -3.35 -13.50 -21.72
CA ASN A 206 -3.29 -14.92 -21.97
C ASN A 206 -4.66 -15.38 -22.48
N THR A 207 -4.70 -15.90 -23.70
CA THR A 207 -5.94 -16.35 -24.36
C THR A 207 -6.25 -17.82 -24.13
N SER A 208 -5.50 -18.50 -23.24
CA SER A 208 -5.74 -19.90 -22.90
C SER A 208 -7.17 -20.11 -22.38
N THR A 209 -7.81 -21.20 -22.80
CA THR A 209 -9.17 -21.56 -22.36
C THR A 209 -9.18 -22.34 -21.05
N SER A 210 -8.01 -22.58 -20.47
CA SER A 210 -7.84 -23.23 -19.17
C SER A 210 -6.78 -22.52 -18.32
N PHE A 211 -6.87 -22.71 -17.01
CA PHE A 211 -5.89 -22.24 -16.04
C PHE A 211 -5.74 -23.25 -14.91
N LYS A 212 -4.60 -23.19 -14.21
CA LYS A 212 -4.28 -24.07 -13.08
C LYS A 212 -3.57 -23.28 -12.00
N SER A 213 -3.61 -23.78 -10.77
CA SER A 213 -2.81 -23.21 -9.69
C SER A 213 -1.32 -23.39 -9.97
N ALA A 214 -0.53 -22.41 -9.54
CA ALA A 214 0.93 -22.51 -9.47
C ALA A 214 1.42 -23.30 -8.25
N TYR A 215 0.53 -23.59 -7.30
CA TYR A 215 0.85 -24.35 -6.10
C TYR A 215 0.97 -25.85 -6.44
N PRO A 216 2.13 -26.50 -6.18
CA PRO A 216 2.40 -27.86 -6.65
C PRO A 216 1.41 -28.93 -6.18
N ALA A 217 0.82 -28.76 -4.99
CA ALA A 217 -0.14 -29.72 -4.44
C ALA A 217 -1.52 -29.64 -5.13
N ASN A 218 -1.84 -28.51 -5.75
CA ASN A 218 -3.10 -28.34 -6.46
C ASN A 218 -2.91 -28.66 -7.96
N LYS A 219 -3.38 -29.84 -8.37
CA LYS A 219 -3.31 -30.32 -9.76
C LYS A 219 -4.59 -30.05 -10.55
N THR A 220 -5.55 -29.33 -9.98
CA THR A 220 -6.85 -29.08 -10.61
C THR A 220 -6.70 -28.14 -11.80
N VAL A 221 -7.31 -28.51 -12.93
CA VAL A 221 -7.39 -27.68 -14.13
C VAL A 221 -8.80 -27.11 -14.24
N TYR A 222 -8.88 -25.79 -14.34
CA TYR A 222 -10.12 -25.05 -14.50
C TYR A 222 -10.25 -24.57 -15.95
N TYR A 223 -11.48 -24.52 -16.45
CA TYR A 223 -11.79 -24.10 -17.81
C TYR A 223 -12.61 -22.83 -17.80
N ILE A 224 -12.32 -21.93 -18.75
CA ILE A 224 -13.03 -20.68 -18.93
C ILE A 224 -14.46 -20.97 -19.41
N ARG A 225 -15.44 -20.54 -18.62
CA ARG A 225 -16.88 -20.79 -18.85
C ARG A 225 -17.62 -19.63 -19.50
N HIS A 226 -16.95 -18.49 -19.69
CA HIS A 226 -17.54 -17.27 -20.23
C HIS A 226 -16.72 -16.76 -21.42
N SER A 227 -17.31 -15.84 -22.18
CA SER A 227 -16.60 -15.11 -23.23
C SER A 227 -15.98 -13.86 -22.62
N PHE A 228 -14.67 -13.70 -22.75
CA PHE A 228 -13.95 -12.54 -22.25
C PHE A 228 -13.21 -11.80 -23.35
N THR A 229 -13.07 -10.50 -23.15
CA THR A 229 -12.17 -9.65 -23.94
C THR A 229 -11.35 -8.75 -23.02
N CYS A 230 -10.41 -8.03 -23.62
CA CYS A 230 -9.67 -6.97 -22.94
C CYS A 230 -10.57 -5.84 -22.39
N GLU A 231 -11.83 -5.76 -22.83
CA GLU A 231 -12.79 -4.72 -22.47
C GLU A 231 -13.82 -5.19 -21.43
N SER A 232 -13.82 -6.48 -21.09
CA SER A 232 -14.75 -7.04 -20.10
C SER A 232 -14.65 -6.34 -18.74
N THR A 233 -15.81 -6.11 -18.13
CA THR A 233 -16.03 -5.47 -16.82
C THR A 233 -16.69 -6.47 -15.86
N ASN A 234 -16.64 -6.20 -14.55
CA ASN A 234 -17.21 -7.06 -13.49
C ASN A 234 -16.64 -8.49 -13.52
N ILE A 235 -15.32 -8.57 -13.68
CA ILE A 235 -14.61 -9.84 -13.84
C ILE A 235 -13.59 -10.07 -12.72
N VAL A 236 -13.34 -11.35 -12.47
CA VAL A 236 -12.18 -11.83 -11.74
C VAL A 236 -11.11 -12.23 -12.76
N TYR A 237 -9.88 -11.81 -12.52
CA TYR A 237 -8.72 -12.11 -13.38
C TYR A 237 -7.57 -12.69 -12.56
N LEU A 238 -6.79 -13.53 -13.22
CA LEU A 238 -5.59 -14.17 -12.73
C LEU A 238 -4.36 -13.53 -13.39
N ILE A 239 -3.47 -12.98 -12.58
CA ILE A 239 -2.14 -12.57 -13.00
C ILE A 239 -1.15 -13.69 -12.66
N THR A 240 -0.38 -14.13 -13.64
CA THR A 240 0.70 -15.11 -13.46
C THR A 240 2.02 -14.48 -13.86
N CYS A 241 3.03 -14.61 -13.01
CA CYS A 241 4.40 -14.26 -13.36
C CYS A 241 5.05 -15.37 -14.20
N THR A 242 5.59 -15.04 -15.37
CA THR A 242 6.26 -16.05 -16.21
C THR A 242 7.61 -16.50 -15.66
N LYS A 243 8.28 -15.71 -14.81
CA LYS A 243 9.58 -16.03 -14.19
C LYS A 243 9.43 -16.89 -12.95
N CYS A 244 8.82 -16.37 -11.88
CA CYS A 244 8.69 -17.09 -10.61
C CYS A 244 7.44 -17.98 -10.50
N LYS A 245 6.57 -17.99 -11.53
CA LYS A 245 5.31 -18.75 -11.61
C LYS A 245 4.26 -18.40 -10.55
N LYS A 246 4.55 -17.51 -9.61
CA LYS A 246 3.57 -17.05 -8.60
C LYS A 246 2.37 -16.37 -9.26
N GLN A 247 1.23 -16.52 -8.60
CA GLN A 247 -0.07 -16.09 -9.09
C GLN A 247 -0.72 -15.07 -8.14
N TYR A 248 -1.50 -14.16 -8.73
CA TYR A 248 -2.33 -13.18 -8.05
C TYR A 248 -3.74 -13.25 -8.64
N VAL A 249 -4.76 -13.38 -7.79
CA VAL A 249 -6.16 -13.22 -8.17
C VAL A 249 -6.60 -11.81 -7.78
N GLY A 250 -7.29 -11.13 -8.69
CA GLY A 250 -7.90 -9.85 -8.40
C GLY A 250 -9.23 -9.68 -9.13
N CYS A 251 -10.08 -8.77 -8.63
CA CYS A 251 -11.29 -8.37 -9.34
C CYS A 251 -11.23 -6.95 -9.90
N THR A 252 -12.13 -6.65 -10.85
CA THR A 252 -12.35 -5.28 -11.34
C THR A 252 -13.78 -5.09 -11.85
N THR A 253 -14.37 -3.94 -11.49
CA THR A 253 -15.62 -3.45 -12.07
C THR A 253 -15.39 -2.63 -13.34
N GLN A 254 -14.17 -2.14 -13.53
CA GLN A 254 -13.74 -1.42 -14.75
C GLN A 254 -13.28 -2.42 -15.81
N SER A 255 -12.98 -1.93 -17.02
CA SER A 255 -12.49 -2.80 -18.07
C SER A 255 -11.12 -3.39 -17.71
N LEU A 256 -10.88 -4.65 -18.09
CA LEU A 256 -9.61 -5.32 -17.87
C LEU A 256 -8.41 -4.51 -18.38
N THR A 257 -8.57 -3.88 -19.55
CA THR A 257 -7.52 -3.05 -20.15
C THR A 257 -7.21 -1.83 -19.31
N TYR A 258 -8.22 -1.14 -18.78
CA TYR A 258 -8.01 -0.03 -17.87
C TYR A 258 -7.25 -0.50 -16.62
N ARG A 259 -7.70 -1.60 -16.01
CA ARG A 259 -7.09 -2.17 -14.80
C ARG A 259 -5.61 -2.53 -15.02
N ILE A 260 -5.29 -3.19 -16.13
CA ILE A 260 -3.92 -3.61 -16.44
C ILE A 260 -3.05 -2.42 -16.81
N ASN A 261 -3.56 -1.42 -17.54
CA ASN A 261 -2.81 -0.20 -17.80
C ASN A 261 -2.50 0.56 -16.50
N HIS A 262 -3.45 0.62 -15.57
CA HIS A 262 -3.22 1.22 -14.25
C HIS A 262 -2.12 0.48 -13.47
N HIS A 263 -2.14 -0.85 -13.48
CA HIS A 263 -1.07 -1.68 -12.91
C HIS A 263 0.27 -1.41 -13.59
N ARG A 264 0.30 -1.36 -14.93
CA ARG A 264 1.52 -1.09 -15.69
C ARG A 264 2.13 0.26 -15.34
N SER A 265 1.33 1.32 -15.36
CA SER A 265 1.79 2.68 -15.01
C SER A 265 2.30 2.74 -13.58
N SER A 266 1.64 2.06 -12.65
CA SER A 266 2.07 1.98 -11.25
C SER A 266 3.42 1.26 -11.12
N ILE A 267 3.63 0.16 -11.86
CA ILE A 267 4.89 -0.59 -11.87
C ILE A 267 6.02 0.26 -12.49
N ILE A 268 5.79 0.89 -13.65
CA ILE A 268 6.79 1.72 -14.34
C ILE A 268 7.22 2.92 -13.47
N ALA A 269 6.25 3.59 -12.83
CA ALA A 269 6.53 4.72 -11.95
C ALA A 269 7.40 4.32 -10.74
N ILE A 270 7.23 3.09 -10.24
CA ILE A 270 8.02 2.58 -9.12
C ILE A 270 9.41 2.13 -9.58
N ILE A 271 9.54 1.51 -10.77
CA ILE A 271 10.84 1.15 -11.35
C ILE A 271 11.73 2.39 -11.53
N HIS A 272 11.16 3.51 -11.98
CA HIS A 272 11.89 4.78 -12.08
C HIS A 272 12.32 5.39 -10.73
N LEU A 273 11.73 4.94 -9.60
CA LEU A 273 12.04 5.43 -8.25
C LEU A 273 12.93 4.46 -7.44
N GLN A 274 13.23 3.27 -7.96
CA GLN A 274 13.99 2.24 -7.26
C GLN A 274 15.21 1.75 -8.07
N THR A 275 16.24 2.60 -8.19
CA THR A 275 17.62 2.08 -8.17
C THR A 275 17.88 1.49 -6.80
N PHE A 276 17.62 0.18 -6.65
CA PHE A 276 18.22 -0.83 -5.75
C PHE A 276 17.20 -1.95 -5.46
N ASN A 277 17.47 -3.12 -6.05
CA ASN A 277 16.96 -4.46 -5.73
C ASN A 277 15.45 -4.74 -5.80
N LEU A 278 14.98 -5.08 -7.01
CA LEU A 278 14.10 -6.24 -7.19
C LEU A 278 14.71 -7.13 -8.29
N GLN A 279 15.00 -8.39 -7.94
CA GLN A 279 15.51 -9.45 -8.81
C GLN A 279 14.79 -9.43 -10.16
N ASP A 280 15.50 -9.30 -11.29
CA ASP A 280 15.16 -9.63 -12.69
C ASP A 280 13.70 -9.64 -13.21
N HIS A 281 12.69 -9.09 -12.54
CA HIS A 281 11.29 -9.18 -12.97
C HIS A 281 10.90 -7.93 -13.77
N ASP A 282 10.81 -8.09 -15.09
CA ASP A 282 10.30 -7.07 -16.01
C ASP A 282 8.76 -7.16 -16.16
N ILE A 283 8.13 -6.04 -16.51
CA ILE A 283 6.69 -5.91 -16.74
C ILE A 283 6.16 -6.89 -17.80
N THR A 284 6.99 -7.27 -18.76
CA THR A 284 6.68 -8.25 -19.81
C THR A 284 6.42 -9.65 -19.25
N ASN A 285 6.89 -9.94 -18.03
CA ASN A 285 6.69 -11.21 -17.34
C ASN A 285 5.31 -11.32 -16.69
N LEU A 286 4.50 -10.25 -16.71
CA LEU A 286 3.14 -10.24 -16.21
C LEU A 286 2.19 -10.74 -17.30
N LYS A 287 1.56 -11.89 -17.09
CA LYS A 287 0.48 -12.39 -17.95
C LYS A 287 -0.84 -12.37 -17.20
N VAL A 288 -1.89 -11.86 -17.83
CA VAL A 288 -3.24 -11.73 -17.25
C VAL A 288 -4.23 -12.59 -18.01
N GLN A 289 -5.09 -13.27 -17.28
CA GLN A 289 -6.16 -14.11 -17.82
C GLN A 289 -7.45 -13.80 -17.07
N PRO A 290 -8.52 -13.28 -17.72
CA PRO A 290 -9.84 -13.24 -17.10
C PRO A 290 -10.32 -14.68 -16.86
N ILE A 291 -10.81 -14.97 -15.66
CA ILE A 291 -11.16 -16.33 -15.22
C ILE A 291 -12.65 -16.51 -14.91
N ASP A 292 -13.31 -15.46 -14.40
CA ASP A 292 -14.71 -15.56 -13.99
C ASP A 292 -15.42 -14.20 -13.99
N THR A 293 -16.75 -14.20 -13.91
CA THR A 293 -17.60 -13.00 -13.95
C THR A 293 -18.87 -13.20 -13.15
N THR A 294 -19.45 -12.10 -12.68
CA THR A 294 -20.76 -12.09 -12.02
C THR A 294 -21.60 -10.94 -12.56
N GLU A 295 -22.92 -11.10 -12.56
CA GLU A 295 -23.87 -10.04 -12.88
C GLU A 295 -24.05 -9.08 -11.69
N ASP A 296 -23.97 -9.59 -10.45
CA ASP A 296 -24.03 -8.79 -9.23
C ASP A 296 -22.62 -8.33 -8.81
N VAL A 297 -22.43 -7.00 -8.77
CA VAL A 297 -21.18 -6.36 -8.34
C VAL A 297 -20.84 -6.70 -6.88
N ASN A 298 -21.85 -6.92 -6.03
CA ASN A 298 -21.64 -7.26 -4.62
C ASN A 298 -21.01 -8.64 -4.45
N ASP A 299 -21.32 -9.57 -5.36
CA ASP A 299 -20.78 -10.92 -5.35
C ASP A 299 -19.39 -11.03 -5.96
N LEU A 300 -18.92 -9.99 -6.64
CA LEU A 300 -17.63 -10.01 -7.33
C LEU A 300 -16.47 -10.22 -6.35
N HIS A 301 -16.57 -9.66 -5.15
CA HIS A 301 -15.55 -9.84 -4.11
C HIS A 301 -15.63 -11.21 -3.45
N ASN A 302 -16.83 -11.81 -3.34
CA ASN A 302 -16.99 -13.19 -2.89
C ASN A 302 -16.38 -14.17 -3.91
N LEU A 303 -16.55 -13.88 -5.19
CA LEU A 303 -15.97 -14.65 -6.29
C LEU A 303 -14.43 -14.54 -6.31
N GLU A 304 -13.89 -13.35 -6.04
CA GLU A 304 -12.46 -13.13 -5.85
C GLU A 304 -11.90 -13.99 -4.71
N LYS A 305 -12.55 -13.96 -3.53
CA LYS A 305 -12.19 -14.79 -2.37
C LYS A 305 -12.19 -16.27 -2.67
N TYR A 306 -13.24 -16.74 -3.35
CA TYR A 306 -13.36 -18.12 -3.78
C TYR A 306 -12.16 -18.54 -4.66
N TRP A 307 -11.77 -17.71 -5.62
CA TRP A 307 -10.65 -18.01 -6.51
C TRP A 307 -9.28 -17.89 -5.83
N ILE A 308 -9.10 -16.97 -4.88
CA ILE A 308 -7.90 -16.88 -4.05
C ILE A 308 -7.68 -18.18 -3.27
N ALA A 309 -8.75 -18.69 -2.64
CA ALA A 309 -8.73 -19.96 -1.92
C ALA A 309 -8.47 -21.14 -2.87
N SER A 310 -9.25 -21.24 -3.94
CA SER A 310 -9.22 -22.36 -4.89
C SER A 310 -7.88 -22.50 -5.61
N LEU A 311 -7.20 -21.38 -5.89
CA LEU A 311 -5.90 -21.38 -6.56
C LEU A 311 -4.70 -21.27 -5.60
N SER A 312 -4.94 -21.18 -4.29
CA SER A 312 -3.89 -21.06 -3.27
C SER A 312 -2.92 -19.90 -3.56
N THR A 313 -3.46 -18.73 -3.91
CA THR A 313 -2.63 -17.57 -4.30
C THR A 313 -2.20 -16.69 -3.12
N LEU A 314 -2.44 -17.11 -1.88
CA LEU A 314 -1.95 -16.41 -0.69
C LEU A 314 -0.43 -16.55 -0.51
N VAL A 315 0.20 -15.51 0.04
CA VAL A 315 1.59 -15.54 0.50
C VAL A 315 1.72 -16.62 1.59
N PRO A 316 2.76 -17.48 1.56
CA PRO A 316 4.00 -17.36 0.77
C PRO A 316 3.96 -17.93 -0.65
N PHE A 317 2.95 -18.72 -0.99
CA PHE A 317 2.89 -19.52 -2.23
C PHE A 317 2.47 -18.72 -3.46
N GLY A 318 1.60 -17.72 -3.28
CA GLY A 318 1.22 -16.74 -4.30
C GLY A 318 1.56 -15.30 -3.92
N LEU A 319 0.77 -14.37 -4.46
CA LEU A 319 0.98 -12.92 -4.36
C LEU A 319 -0.15 -12.17 -3.63
N ASN A 320 -1.28 -12.81 -3.34
CA ASN A 320 -2.34 -12.25 -2.49
C ASN A 320 -1.89 -12.29 -1.01
N VAL A 321 -2.18 -11.27 -0.21
CA VAL A 321 -1.84 -11.29 1.24
C VAL A 321 -3.06 -11.51 2.14
N SER A 322 -4.27 -11.40 1.58
CA SER A 322 -5.54 -11.68 2.23
C SER A 322 -6.54 -12.22 1.22
N TYR A 323 -7.61 -12.81 1.74
CA TYR A 323 -8.80 -13.19 0.97
C TYR A 323 -9.57 -11.96 0.49
#